data_AF-A0A661H694-F1
#
_entry.id   AF-A0A661H694-F1
#
_cell.length_a   1.000
_cell.length_b   1.000
_cell.length_c   1.000
_cell.angle_alpha   90.00
_cell.angle_beta   90.00
_cell.angle_gamma   90.00
#
_symmetry.space_group_name_H-M   'P 1'
#
loop_
_entity.id
_entity.type
_entity.pdbx_description
1 polymer ?
#
loop_
_entity_poly.entity_id
_entity_poly.type
_entity_poly.pdbx_seq_one_letter_code
_entity_poly.pdbx_strand_id
1 'polypeptide(L)'
;MQLIIISGRSGSGKSTALHQLEDEGYYCIDNLPVALLPSLMEEASGEQFHHFQGTAVCIDARNARKDLEDFTAILDSLPESVDTQILFLDAQ
;
A
#
# COMPACT_ATOMS: atom_id res chain seq x y z
N MET A 1 5.16 2.71 12.02
CA MET A 1 4.65 3.51 10.89
C MET A 1 3.43 2.82 10.31
N GLN A 2 2.39 3.55 9.92
CA GLN A 2 1.19 2.92 9.34
C GLN A 2 1.37 2.67 7.84
N LEU A 3 0.97 1.49 7.37
CA LEU A 3 0.88 1.11 5.96
C LEU A 3 -0.56 0.74 5.64
N ILE A 4 -1.18 1.42 4.68
CA ILE A 4 -2.50 1.10 4.15
C ILE A 4 -2.35 0.52 2.74
N ILE A 5 -2.79 -0.72 2.54
CA ILE A 5 -2.84 -1.36 1.24
C ILE A 5 -4.28 -1.31 0.72
N ILE A 6 -4.49 -0.60 -0.38
CA ILE A 6 -5.79 -0.47 -1.04
C ILE A 6 -5.84 -1.46 -2.20
N SER A 7 -6.88 -2.29 -2.23
CA SER A 7 -7.17 -3.20 -3.33
C SER A 7 -8.65 -3.19 -3.68
N GLY A 8 -9.03 -3.90 -4.74
CA GLY A 8 -10.40 -3.89 -5.24
C GLY A 8 -10.52 -3.96 -6.75
N ARG A 9 -11.74 -4.22 -7.23
CA ARG A 9 -12.04 -4.34 -8.67
C ARG A 9 -11.95 -2.98 -9.39
N SER A 10 -11.80 -3.01 -10.72
CA SER A 10 -11.86 -1.77 -11.50
C SER A 10 -13.22 -1.08 -11.29
N GLY A 11 -13.21 0.24 -11.07
CA GLY A 11 -14.42 1.01 -10.78
C GLY A 11 -14.88 1.00 -9.32
N SER A 12 -14.21 0.28 -8.41
CA SER A 12 -14.63 0.23 -6.99
C SER A 12 -14.27 1.45 -6.14
N GLY A 13 -13.64 2.47 -6.73
CA GLY A 13 -13.26 3.70 -6.03
C GLY A 13 -11.87 3.71 -5.39
N LYS A 14 -10.98 2.75 -5.72
CA LYS A 14 -9.58 2.72 -5.22
C LYS A 14 -8.85 4.06 -5.36
N SER A 15 -8.89 4.67 -6.54
CA SER A 15 -8.22 5.95 -6.79
C SER A 15 -8.81 7.08 -5.94
N THR A 16 -10.12 7.06 -5.70
CA THR A 16 -10.77 8.03 -4.80
C THR A 16 -10.30 7.84 -3.35
N ALA A 17 -10.21 6.60 -2.87
CA ALA A 17 -9.68 6.31 -1.54
C ALA A 17 -8.20 6.72 -1.39
N LEU A 18 -7.39 6.48 -2.42
CA LEU A 18 -5.99 6.88 -2.42
C LEU A 18 -5.82 8.40 -2.37
N HIS A 19 -6.56 9.15 -3.20
CA HIS A 19 -6.52 10.62 -3.16
C HIS A 19 -7.01 11.19 -1.82
N GLN A 20 -8.03 10.57 -1.21
CA GLN A 20 -8.48 11.01 0.11
C GLN A 20 -7.37 10.81 1.16
N LEU A 21 -6.63 9.70 1.12
CA LEU A 21 -5.49 9.49 2.02
C LEU A 21 -4.35 10.47 1.75
N GLU A 22 -4.12 10.84 0.50
CA GLU A 22 -3.15 11.89 0.13
C GLU A 22 -3.54 13.23 0.77
N ASP A 23 -4.82 13.62 0.68
CA ASP A 23 -5.35 14.83 1.33
C ASP A 23 -5.22 14.79 2.86
N GLU A 24 -5.32 13.60 3.48
CA GLU A 24 -5.09 13.38 4.92
C GLU A 24 -3.59 13.27 5.28
N GLY A 25 -2.68 13.48 4.31
CA GLY A 25 -1.24 13.55 4.54
C GLY A 25 -0.52 12.20 4.55
N TYR A 26 -1.02 11.19 3.84
CA TYR A 26 -0.30 9.95 3.58
C TYR A 26 0.64 10.07 2.37
N TYR A 27 1.74 9.33 2.40
CA TYR A 27 2.59 9.11 1.23
C TYR A 27 1.94 8.05 0.34
N CYS A 28 1.33 8.50 -0.76
CA CYS A 28 0.49 7.68 -1.62
C CYS A 28 1.22 7.22 -2.88
N ILE A 29 1.17 5.92 -3.19
CA ILE A 29 1.71 5.34 -4.44
C ILE A 29 0.63 4.50 -5.11
N ASP A 30 0.29 4.86 -6.35
CA ASP A 30 -0.61 4.06 -7.17
C ASP A 30 0.15 2.97 -7.94
N ASN A 31 -0.51 1.81 -8.12
CA ASN A 31 -0.04 0.71 -8.95
C ASN A 31 1.39 0.22 -8.63
N LEU A 32 1.72 0.12 -7.33
CA LEU A 32 3.02 -0.37 -6.88
C LEU A 32 3.12 -1.90 -7.15
N PRO A 33 4.21 -2.37 -7.80
CA PRO A 33 4.55 -3.79 -7.80
C PRO A 33 4.77 -4.28 -6.37
N VAL A 34 3.99 -5.26 -5.92
CA VAL A 34 4.03 -5.72 -4.52
C VAL A 34 5.41 -6.21 -4.07
N ALA A 35 6.21 -6.75 -4.99
CA ALA A 35 7.60 -7.14 -4.72
C ALA A 35 8.50 -5.97 -4.24
N LEU A 36 8.12 -4.72 -4.52
CA LEU A 36 8.85 -3.51 -4.09
C LEU A 36 8.37 -2.95 -2.74
N LEU A 37 7.31 -3.53 -2.17
CA LEU A 37 6.74 -3.07 -0.91
C LEU A 37 7.77 -3.08 0.24
N PRO A 38 8.63 -4.11 0.42
CA PRO A 38 9.62 -4.09 1.50
C PRO A 38 10.61 -2.93 1.38
N SER A 39 11.15 -2.70 0.17
CA SER A 39 12.09 -1.61 -0.09
C SER A 39 11.45 -0.23 0.11
N LEU A 40 10.19 -0.07 -0.30
CA LEU A 40 9.43 1.15 -0.05
C LEU A 40 9.29 1.41 1.46
N MET A 41 8.97 0.38 2.24
CA MET A 41 8.76 0.53 3.68
C MET A 41 10.06 0.80 4.44
N GLU A 42 11.18 0.25 3.97
CA GLU A 42 12.51 0.59 4.47
C GLU A 42 12.82 2.07 4.23
N GLU A 43 12.58 2.58 3.01
CA GLU A 43 12.82 3.98 2.66
C GLU A 43 11.86 4.94 3.39
N ALA A 44 10.58 4.61 3.45
CA ALA A 44 9.56 5.41 4.12
C ALA A 44 9.74 5.47 5.64
N SER A 45 10.52 4.55 6.22
CA SER A 45 10.90 4.61 7.64
C SER A 45 12.04 5.61 7.93
N GLY A 46 12.60 6.24 6.89
CA GLY A 46 13.64 7.26 7.02
C GLY A 46 13.09 8.62 7.46
N GLU A 47 13.96 9.46 8.04
CA GLU A 47 13.58 10.77 8.59
C GLU A 47 12.91 11.70 7.57
N GLN A 48 13.24 11.56 6.29
CA GLN A 48 12.67 12.37 5.21
C GLN A 48 11.15 12.15 5.04
N PHE A 49 10.60 11.03 5.51
CA PHE A 49 9.18 10.70 5.42
C PHE A 49 8.40 10.89 6.73
N HIS A 50 9.06 11.31 7.83
CA HIS A 50 8.40 11.51 9.14
C HIS A 50 7.31 12.59 9.16
N HIS A 51 7.23 13.44 8.13
CA HIS A 51 6.19 14.45 8.01
C HIS A 51 4.86 13.88 7.49
N PHE A 52 4.86 12.68 6.92
CA PHE A 52 3.65 11.97 6.51
C PHE A 52 3.02 11.22 7.70
N GLN A 53 1.70 11.07 7.68
CA GLN A 53 0.96 10.28 8.68
C GLN A 53 1.21 8.77 8.53
N GLY A 54 1.51 8.33 7.32
CA GLY A 54 1.80 6.94 6.98
C GLY A 54 1.96 6.78 5.47
N THR A 55 2.03 5.54 5.02
CA THR A 55 2.14 5.19 3.59
C THR A 55 0.86 4.51 3.13
N ALA A 56 0.36 4.88 1.95
CA ALA A 56 -0.77 4.21 1.32
C ALA A 56 -0.40 3.73 -0.09
N VAL A 57 -0.65 2.46 -0.39
CA VAL A 57 -0.30 1.85 -1.67
C VAL A 57 -1.51 1.19 -2.31
N CYS A 58 -1.69 1.37 -3.61
CA CYS A 58 -2.67 0.60 -4.37
C CYS A 58 -2.01 -0.66 -4.95
N ILE A 59 -2.55 -1.83 -4.61
CA ILE A 59 -2.15 -3.12 -5.17
C ILE A 59 -3.38 -3.75 -5.82
N ASP A 60 -3.34 -3.95 -7.14
CA ASP A 60 -4.42 -4.58 -7.89
C ASP A 60 -3.94 -5.67 -8.85
N ALA A 61 -4.89 -6.26 -9.59
CA ALA A 61 -4.68 -7.37 -10.51
C ALA A 61 -3.69 -7.10 -11.66
N ARG A 62 -3.20 -5.87 -11.84
CA ARG A 62 -2.12 -5.53 -12.77
C ARG A 62 -0.75 -6.01 -12.28
N ASN A 63 -0.62 -6.36 -11.00
CA ASN A 63 0.57 -7.01 -10.46
C ASN A 63 0.79 -8.39 -11.10
N ALA A 64 2.06 -8.80 -11.23
CA ALA A 64 2.37 -10.13 -11.75
C ALA A 64 1.79 -11.20 -10.83
N ARG A 65 1.19 -12.26 -11.41
CA ARG A 65 0.55 -13.35 -10.64
C ARG A 65 1.47 -13.94 -9.59
N LYS A 66 2.73 -14.16 -9.92
CA LYS A 66 3.73 -14.71 -9.01
C LYS A 66 3.91 -13.82 -7.77
N ASP A 67 3.97 -12.51 -7.96
CA ASP A 67 4.16 -11.57 -6.85
C ASP A 67 2.90 -11.52 -5.95
N LEU A 68 1.71 -11.76 -6.51
CA LEU A 68 0.48 -11.88 -5.73
C LEU A 68 0.36 -13.22 -4.98
N GLU A 69 0.95 -14.30 -5.53
CA GLU A 69 1.05 -15.60 -4.82
C GLU A 69 1.96 -15.48 -3.58
N ASP A 70 3.01 -14.67 -3.69
CA ASP A 70 3.97 -14.40 -2.61
C ASP A 70 3.51 -13.27 -1.65
N PHE A 71 2.31 -12.72 -1.83
CA PHE A 71 1.83 -11.53 -1.10
C PHE A 71 1.94 -11.68 0.43
N THR A 72 1.50 -12.80 0.98
CA THR A 72 1.58 -13.05 2.44
C THR A 72 3.03 -13.08 2.92
N ALA A 73 3.93 -13.75 2.18
CA ALA A 73 5.34 -13.82 2.53
C ALA A 73 6.02 -12.44 2.47
N ILE A 74 5.60 -11.60 1.51
CA ILE A 74 6.05 -10.20 1.41
C ILE A 74 5.60 -9.41 2.64
N LEU A 75 4.34 -9.53 3.06
CA LEU A 75 3.84 -8.87 4.28
C LEU A 75 4.57 -9.35 5.53
N ASP A 76 4.82 -10.65 5.65
CA ASP A 76 5.55 -11.24 6.78
C ASP A 76 7.01 -10.79 6.84
N SER A 77 7.58 -10.33 5.71
CA SER A 77 8.93 -9.78 5.64
C SER A 77 9.03 -8.32 6.06
N LEU A 78 7.90 -7.63 6.23
CA LEU A 78 7.90 -6.24 6.67
C LEU A 78 8.35 -6.14 8.14
N PRO A 79 9.01 -5.04 8.54
CA PRO A 79 9.39 -4.84 9.93
C PRO A 79 8.15 -4.85 10.87
N GLU A 80 8.27 -5.45 12.06
CA GLU A 80 7.17 -5.47 13.06
C GLU A 80 6.69 -4.07 13.49
N SER A 81 7.51 -3.03 13.28
CA SER A 81 7.16 -1.63 13.54
C SER A 81 6.19 -1.04 12.51
N VAL A 82 5.92 -1.76 11.41
CA VAL A 82 4.94 -1.39 10.39
C VAL A 82 3.57 -1.94 10.77
N ASP A 83 2.65 -1.05 11.11
CA ASP A 83 1.25 -1.39 11.33
C ASP A 83 0.52 -1.45 9.99
N THR A 84 0.23 -2.66 9.51
CA THR A 84 -0.31 -2.89 8.17
C THR A 84 -1.83 -3.08 8.22
N GLN A 85 -2.55 -2.32 7.40
CA GLN A 85 -4.00 -2.43 7.20
C GLN A 85 -4.30 -2.68 5.72
N ILE A 86 -5.24 -3.59 5.45
CA ILE A 86 -5.68 -3.90 4.08
C ILE A 86 -7.12 -3.42 3.90
N LEU A 87 -7.34 -2.53 2.96
CA LEU A 87 -8.64 -2.03 2.55
C LEU A 87 -9.02 -2.64 1.19
N PHE A 88 -10.08 -3.45 1.16
CA PHE A 88 -10.63 -3.98 -0.08
C PHE A 88 -11.93 -3.26 -0.44
N LEU A 89 -11.94 -2.59 -1.59
CA LEU A 89 -13.08 -1.84 -2.11
C LEU A 89 -13.78 -2.62 -3.21
N ASP A 90 -15.11 -2.74 -3.12
CA ASP A 90 -15.93 -3.40 -4.13
C ASP A 90 -17.20 -2.57 -4.44
N ALA A 91 -17.80 -2.83 -5.60
CA ALA A 91 -19.02 -2.17 -6.05
C ALA A 91 -19.89 -3.14 -6.88
N GLN A 92 -21.22 -2.97 -6.82
CA GLN A 92 -22.20 -3.81 -7.53
C GLN A 92 -22.37 -3.42 -8.99
#